data_AF-A0A3E3E4S4-F1
#
_entry.id   AF-A0A3E3E4S4-F1
#
_cell.length_a   1.000
_cell.length_b   1.000
_cell.length_c   1.000
_cell.angle_alpha   90.00
_cell.angle_beta   90.00
_cell.angle_gamma   90.00
#
_symmetry.space_group_name_H-M   'P 1'
#
loop_
_entity.id
_entity.type
_entity.pdbx_description
1 polymer ?
#
loop_
_entity_poly.entity_id
_entity_poly.type
_entity_poly.pdbx_seq_one_letter_code
_entity_poly.pdbx_strand_id
1 'polypeptide(L)'
;MDKLNIERRSVTPIVDAMQYDAGRQAEFTLTEDMTNKYAEYSFKIGENRTVKGHCDISEDNVAFFVIPQNVTCKIGDYPGSITFYDSSELDNAISSFPFIVSVTKNPKQDGDVYETALTDMINATNAAVSAAESANTAASNADSKASAAEQAAKNANSKASAANNAAQSANSAASSAQNLIDQMNNILDKWGDADFSAVLNTISDLQDKTSTLEDKTTTLENWKNSVDGGNDDVMIEV
;
A
#
# COMPACT_ATOMS: atom_id res chain seq x y z
N MET A 1 -67.29 10.35 -6.58
CA MET A 1 -66.64 9.99 -7.86
C MET A 1 -66.91 11.19 -8.72
N ASP A 2 -65.92 12.07 -8.86
CA ASP A 2 -66.16 13.43 -9.30
C ASP A 2 -65.78 13.52 -10.78
N LYS A 3 -66.80 13.48 -11.63
CA LYS A 3 -66.64 13.64 -13.08
C LYS A 3 -66.36 15.11 -13.37
N LEU A 4 -65.23 15.37 -14.00
CA LEU A 4 -64.72 16.71 -14.18
C LEU A 4 -65.01 17.21 -15.60
N ASN A 5 -65.99 18.11 -15.74
CA ASN A 5 -66.45 18.64 -17.02
C ASN A 5 -65.60 19.85 -17.47
N ILE A 6 -65.03 19.78 -18.66
CA ILE A 6 -64.06 20.74 -19.22
C ILE A 6 -64.75 22.00 -19.79
N GLU A 7 -66.09 22.10 -19.77
CA GLU A 7 -66.83 23.25 -20.30
C GLU A 7 -66.63 24.59 -19.55
N ARG A 8 -66.03 24.59 -18.35
CA ARG A 8 -65.76 25.83 -17.61
C ARG A 8 -64.43 26.47 -18.00
N ARG A 9 -64.46 27.29 -19.06
CA ARG A 9 -63.33 28.13 -19.55
C ARG A 9 -62.73 29.14 -18.54
N SER A 10 -63.05 29.06 -17.26
CA SER A 10 -62.56 30.03 -16.24
C SER A 10 -62.28 29.40 -14.86
N VAL A 11 -62.31 28.08 -14.72
CA VAL A 11 -61.97 27.40 -13.46
C VAL A 11 -60.92 26.33 -13.76
N THR A 12 -59.70 26.50 -13.24
CA THR A 12 -58.68 25.45 -13.28
C THR A 12 -59.15 24.29 -12.42
N PRO A 13 -59.32 23.09 -12.99
CA PRO A 13 -59.75 21.95 -12.21
C PRO A 13 -58.71 21.55 -11.16
N ILE A 14 -59.19 21.15 -9.98
CA ILE A 14 -58.35 20.63 -8.90
C ILE A 14 -58.79 19.20 -8.61
N VAL A 15 -57.82 18.29 -8.59
CA VAL A 15 -57.99 16.91 -8.16
C VAL A 15 -57.34 16.76 -6.79
N ASP A 16 -58.16 16.57 -5.77
CA ASP A 16 -57.68 16.38 -4.42
C ASP A 16 -57.09 14.97 -4.24
N ALA A 17 -55.86 14.90 -3.76
CA ALA A 17 -55.17 13.68 -3.39
C ALA A 17 -54.62 13.79 -1.97
N MET A 18 -54.42 12.64 -1.34
CA MET A 18 -53.75 12.57 -0.04
C MET A 18 -52.32 12.10 -0.22
N GLN A 19 -51.43 12.50 0.70
CA GLN A 19 -50.05 12.08 0.65
C GLN A 19 -49.93 10.55 0.66
N TYR A 20 -49.18 9.99 -0.30
CA TYR A 20 -49.03 8.55 -0.57
C TYR A 20 -50.31 7.82 -0.96
N ASP A 21 -51.33 8.52 -1.46
CA ASP A 21 -52.47 7.89 -2.10
C ASP A 21 -51.99 7.14 -3.35
N ALA A 22 -52.02 5.81 -3.27
CA ALA A 22 -51.55 4.86 -4.27
C ALA A 22 -52.76 4.18 -4.90
N GLY A 23 -53.37 4.83 -5.88
CA GLY A 23 -54.58 4.33 -6.54
C GLY A 23 -55.61 5.41 -6.89
N ARG A 24 -55.36 6.67 -6.52
CA ARG A 24 -56.20 7.79 -6.96
C ARG A 24 -56.22 7.89 -8.48
N GLN A 25 -57.35 7.56 -9.09
CA GLN A 25 -57.57 7.73 -10.52
C GLN A 25 -58.11 9.13 -10.80
N ALA A 26 -57.56 9.79 -11.82
CA ALA A 26 -58.09 11.02 -12.38
C ALA A 26 -58.76 10.69 -13.72
N GLU A 27 -59.96 11.22 -13.94
CA GLU A 27 -60.78 10.98 -15.14
C GLU A 27 -61.21 12.31 -15.76
N PHE A 28 -61.06 12.42 -17.08
CA PHE A 28 -61.33 13.64 -17.84
C PHE A 28 -62.23 13.29 -19.02
N THR A 29 -63.46 13.80 -19.01
CA THR A 29 -64.36 13.65 -20.16
C THR A 29 -63.86 14.50 -21.31
N LEU A 30 -63.69 13.88 -22.48
CA LEU A 30 -63.21 14.55 -23.69
C LEU A 30 -64.41 14.99 -24.53
N THR A 31 -64.36 16.23 -25.03
CA THR A 31 -65.41 16.78 -25.89
C THR A 31 -65.21 16.44 -27.36
N GLU A 32 -63.97 16.15 -27.75
CA GLU A 32 -63.59 15.72 -29.08
C GLU A 32 -63.32 14.21 -29.06
N ASP A 33 -63.63 13.52 -30.15
CA ASP A 33 -63.34 12.10 -30.28
C ASP A 33 -61.83 11.88 -30.39
N MET A 34 -61.24 11.31 -29.34
CA MET A 34 -59.82 10.99 -29.29
C MET A 34 -59.55 9.50 -29.52
N THR A 35 -60.52 8.77 -30.09
CA THR A 35 -60.34 7.37 -30.48
C THR A 35 -59.15 7.23 -31.42
N ASN A 36 -58.25 6.29 -31.12
CA ASN A 36 -56.96 6.07 -31.80
C ASN A 36 -55.91 7.18 -31.65
N LYS A 37 -55.99 8.02 -30.60
CA LYS A 37 -54.90 8.92 -30.21
C LYS A 37 -54.09 8.32 -29.05
N TYR A 38 -52.81 8.65 -28.99
CA TYR A 38 -51.97 8.34 -27.83
C TYR A 38 -52.02 9.51 -26.85
N ALA A 39 -52.24 9.26 -25.56
CA ALA A 39 -52.29 10.29 -24.53
C ALA A 39 -51.18 10.11 -23.49
N GLU A 40 -50.57 11.22 -23.09
CA GLU A 40 -49.56 11.30 -22.03
C GLU A 40 -49.98 12.37 -21.01
N TYR A 41 -50.01 12.03 -19.72
CA TYR A 41 -50.10 13.04 -18.67
C TYR A 41 -48.69 13.58 -18.34
N SER A 42 -48.63 14.83 -17.90
CA SER A 42 -47.39 15.41 -17.36
C SER A 42 -47.67 16.28 -16.14
N PHE A 43 -46.80 16.20 -15.14
CA PHE A 43 -46.87 16.98 -13.89
C PHE A 43 -45.54 17.64 -13.59
N LYS A 44 -45.55 18.94 -13.31
CA LYS A 44 -44.35 19.65 -12.85
C LYS A 44 -44.20 19.49 -11.34
N ILE A 45 -43.16 18.78 -10.90
CA ILE A 45 -42.86 18.49 -9.47
C ILE A 45 -41.64 19.26 -8.92
N GLY A 46 -41.10 20.19 -9.70
CA GLY A 46 -39.99 21.09 -9.36
C GLY A 46 -39.58 21.94 -10.56
N GLU A 47 -38.61 22.84 -10.40
CA GLU A 47 -38.19 23.75 -11.49
C GLU A 47 -37.85 23.02 -12.79
N ASN A 48 -37.09 21.92 -12.70
CA ASN A 48 -36.62 21.13 -13.84
C ASN A 48 -37.01 19.65 -13.75
N ARG A 49 -38.08 19.33 -13.02
CA ARG A 49 -38.53 17.95 -12.82
C ARG A 49 -39.98 17.79 -13.21
N THR A 50 -40.22 16.87 -14.14
CA THR A 50 -41.55 16.53 -14.64
C THR A 50 -41.76 15.03 -14.49
N VAL A 51 -42.93 14.63 -13.99
CA VAL A 51 -43.39 13.24 -14.02
C VAL A 51 -44.30 13.09 -15.24
N LYS A 52 -44.04 12.10 -16.07
CA LYS A 52 -44.81 11.79 -17.28
C LYS A 52 -45.25 10.34 -17.25
N GLY A 53 -46.32 10.04 -17.97
CA GLY A 53 -46.74 8.66 -18.20
C GLY A 53 -47.98 8.56 -19.05
N HIS A 54 -48.33 7.32 -19.38
CA HIS A 54 -49.44 7.03 -20.27
C HIS A 54 -50.79 7.34 -19.63
N CYS A 55 -51.72 7.82 -20.45
CA CYS A 55 -53.11 8.00 -20.11
C CYS A 55 -53.96 7.09 -21.02
N ASP A 56 -54.81 6.28 -20.41
CA ASP A 56 -55.73 5.41 -21.12
C ASP A 56 -56.96 6.20 -21.58
N ILE A 57 -57.54 5.85 -22.73
CA ILE A 57 -58.79 6.45 -23.25
C ILE A 57 -59.85 5.35 -23.33
N SER A 58 -60.97 5.54 -22.62
CA SER A 58 -62.07 4.59 -22.63
C SER A 58 -62.96 4.73 -23.87
N GLU A 59 -63.80 3.71 -24.13
CA GLU A 59 -64.82 3.73 -25.19
C GLU A 59 -65.86 4.85 -25.03
N ASP A 60 -66.06 5.34 -23.80
CA ASP A 60 -66.94 6.47 -23.48
C ASP A 60 -66.26 7.84 -23.69
N ASN A 61 -65.12 7.87 -24.38
CA ASN A 61 -64.32 9.07 -24.65
C ASN A 61 -63.87 9.80 -23.37
N VAL A 62 -63.37 9.02 -22.40
CA VAL A 62 -62.81 9.52 -21.13
C VAL A 62 -61.33 9.18 -21.07
N ALA A 63 -60.49 10.19 -20.89
CA ALA A 63 -59.06 10.01 -20.58
C ALA A 63 -58.90 9.76 -19.09
N PHE A 64 -58.20 8.69 -18.70
CA PHE A 64 -57.98 8.36 -17.30
C PHE A 64 -56.59 7.80 -17.03
N PHE A 65 -56.10 8.06 -15.82
CA PHE A 65 -54.83 7.53 -15.34
C PHE A 65 -54.80 7.52 -13.82
N VAL A 66 -53.95 6.68 -13.24
CA VAL A 66 -53.64 6.71 -11.80
C VAL A 66 -52.61 7.79 -11.54
N ILE A 67 -52.90 8.71 -10.62
CA ILE A 67 -51.97 9.77 -10.22
C ILE A 67 -50.70 9.09 -9.66
N PRO A 68 -49.51 9.39 -10.20
CA PRO A 68 -48.28 8.72 -9.78
C PRO A 68 -47.92 9.01 -8.32
N GLN A 69 -47.38 8.00 -7.63
CA GLN A 69 -46.85 8.18 -6.27
C GLN A 69 -45.76 9.26 -6.20
N ASN A 70 -45.00 9.48 -7.27
CA ASN A 70 -44.01 10.57 -7.33
C ASN A 70 -44.62 11.97 -7.23
N VAL A 71 -45.93 12.11 -7.51
CA VAL A 71 -46.70 13.34 -7.31
C VAL A 71 -47.30 13.34 -5.90
N THR A 72 -47.92 12.24 -5.47
CA THR A 72 -48.60 12.17 -4.16
C THR A 72 -47.65 11.99 -2.97
N CYS A 73 -46.35 11.74 -3.16
CA CYS A 73 -45.43 11.52 -2.05
C CYS A 73 -45.09 12.78 -1.24
N LYS A 74 -45.34 13.98 -1.79
CA LYS A 74 -45.09 15.25 -1.11
C LYS A 74 -46.32 16.14 -1.13
N ILE A 75 -46.49 16.90 -0.06
CA ILE A 75 -47.56 17.90 0.08
C ILE A 75 -47.28 19.05 -0.89
N GLY A 76 -48.31 19.50 -1.61
CA GLY A 76 -48.21 20.64 -2.52
C GLY A 76 -49.23 20.59 -3.66
N ASP A 77 -49.19 21.64 -4.48
CA ASP A 77 -50.01 21.77 -5.66
C ASP A 77 -49.17 21.52 -6.92
N TYR A 78 -49.56 20.51 -7.69
CA TYR A 78 -48.82 20.04 -8.85
C TYR A 78 -49.61 20.33 -10.13
N PRO A 79 -49.21 21.35 -10.92
CA PRO A 79 -49.86 21.62 -12.19
C PRO A 79 -49.52 20.51 -13.20
N GLY A 80 -50.54 20.09 -13.94
CA GLY A 80 -50.42 19.09 -14.98
C GLY A 80 -51.31 19.35 -16.19
N SER A 81 -51.04 18.59 -17.24
CA SER A 81 -51.78 18.59 -18.49
C SER A 81 -51.74 17.21 -19.12
N ILE A 82 -52.72 16.90 -19.97
CA ILE A 82 -52.70 15.73 -20.84
C ILE A 82 -52.36 16.22 -22.25
N THR A 83 -51.40 15.59 -22.90
CA THR A 83 -51.08 15.84 -24.30
C THR A 83 -51.48 14.62 -25.12
N PHE A 84 -52.24 14.87 -26.17
CA PHE A 84 -52.71 13.88 -27.12
C PHE A 84 -51.92 14.00 -28.41
N TYR A 85 -51.48 12.86 -28.92
CA TYR A 85 -50.64 12.73 -30.11
C TYR A 85 -51.37 11.92 -31.17
N ASP A 86 -51.19 12.32 -32.43
CA ASP A 86 -51.57 11.45 -33.53
C ASP A 86 -50.65 10.23 -33.58
N SER A 87 -51.22 9.02 -33.53
CA SER A 87 -50.43 7.79 -33.49
C SER A 87 -49.61 7.57 -34.76
N SER A 88 -49.98 8.21 -35.88
CA SER A 88 -49.22 8.18 -37.14
C SER A 88 -48.17 9.28 -37.27
N GLU A 89 -48.30 10.39 -36.54
CA GLU A 89 -47.45 11.58 -36.64
C GLU A 89 -47.32 12.26 -35.27
N LEU A 90 -46.32 11.87 -34.48
CA LEU A 90 -46.10 12.37 -33.12
C LEU A 90 -45.80 13.90 -33.05
N ASP A 91 -45.54 14.53 -34.19
CA ASP A 91 -45.31 15.98 -34.27
C ASP A 91 -46.62 16.79 -34.20
N ASN A 92 -47.77 16.15 -34.44
CA ASN A 92 -49.09 16.75 -34.29
C ASN A 92 -49.65 16.44 -32.89
N ALA A 93 -49.43 17.37 -31.95
CA ALA A 93 -49.86 17.26 -30.56
C ALA A 93 -50.88 18.34 -30.16
N ILE A 94 -51.93 17.93 -29.45
CA ILE A 94 -52.94 18.81 -28.86
C ILE A 94 -52.89 18.62 -27.35
N SER A 95 -52.77 19.70 -26.58
CA SER A 95 -52.76 19.63 -25.11
C SER A 95 -54.11 20.03 -24.52
N SER A 96 -54.48 19.36 -23.43
CA SER A 96 -55.63 19.71 -22.61
C SER A 96 -55.45 21.07 -21.94
N PHE A 97 -56.55 21.62 -21.40
CA PHE A 97 -56.44 22.67 -20.41
C PHE A 97 -55.64 22.18 -19.18
N PRO A 98 -54.91 23.09 -18.51
CA PRO A 98 -54.17 22.72 -17.31
C PRO A 98 -55.14 22.36 -16.17
N PHE A 99 -54.71 21.42 -15.34
CA PHE A 99 -55.36 21.06 -14.08
C PHE A 99 -54.31 20.98 -12.97
N ILE A 100 -54.75 20.94 -11.71
CA ILE A 100 -53.88 20.85 -10.54
C ILE A 100 -54.21 19.58 -9.78
N VAL A 101 -53.19 18.84 -9.35
CA VAL A 101 -53.32 17.83 -8.29
C VAL A 101 -52.90 18.48 -6.98
N SER A 102 -53.83 18.65 -6.04
CA SER A 102 -53.54 19.19 -4.71
C SER A 102 -53.35 18.05 -3.73
N VAL A 103 -52.15 17.92 -3.18
CA VAL A 103 -51.78 16.84 -2.26
C VAL A 103 -51.77 17.37 -0.84
N THR A 104 -52.68 16.84 -0.01
CA THR A 104 -52.79 17.19 1.41
C THR A 104 -52.12 16.15 2.29
N LYS A 105 -51.67 16.57 3.49
CA LYS A 105 -51.01 15.67 4.45
C LYS A 105 -51.93 14.52 4.83
N ASN A 106 -51.41 13.30 4.82
CA ASN A 106 -52.13 12.14 5.31
C ASN A 106 -52.21 12.15 6.86
N PRO A 107 -53.41 12.14 7.47
CA PRO A 107 -53.56 12.19 8.93
C PRO A 107 -53.09 10.92 9.64
N LYS A 108 -52.90 9.79 8.92
CA LYS A 108 -52.33 8.55 9.49
C LYS A 108 -50.80 8.55 9.57
N GLN A 109 -50.13 9.55 9.00
CA GLN A 109 -48.67 9.58 8.92
C GLN A 109 -48.04 10.57 9.90
N ASP A 110 -48.34 10.42 11.19
CA ASP A 110 -47.29 10.70 12.17
C ASP A 110 -46.30 9.53 12.11
N GLY A 111 -45.12 9.76 11.49
CA GLY A 111 -44.09 8.74 11.26
C GLY A 111 -44.04 8.27 9.81
N ASP A 112 -43.58 9.13 8.89
CA ASP A 112 -43.36 8.77 7.49
C ASP A 112 -42.26 7.68 7.40
N VAL A 113 -42.69 6.47 7.01
CA VAL A 113 -41.82 5.31 6.83
C VAL A 113 -40.73 5.55 5.78
N TYR A 114 -40.95 6.42 4.80
CA TYR A 114 -39.94 6.77 3.80
C TYR A 114 -38.87 7.68 4.35
N GLU A 115 -39.23 8.63 5.21
CA GLU A 115 -38.26 9.51 5.88
C GLU A 115 -37.39 8.71 6.83
N THR A 116 -37.99 7.80 7.60
CA THR A 116 -37.25 6.88 8.48
C THR A 116 -36.30 5.98 7.68
N ALA A 117 -36.79 5.35 6.60
CA ALA A 117 -35.96 4.51 5.75
C ALA A 117 -34.80 5.27 5.09
N LEU A 118 -35.03 6.54 4.69
CA LEU A 118 -33.98 7.39 4.15
C LEU A 118 -32.93 7.74 5.21
N THR A 119 -33.35 8.08 6.42
CA THR A 119 -32.44 8.34 7.55
C THR A 119 -31.63 7.10 7.91
N ASP A 120 -32.26 5.93 7.98
CA ASP A 120 -31.58 4.66 8.27
C ASP A 120 -30.56 4.31 7.18
N MET A 121 -30.92 4.50 5.90
CA MET A 121 -30.00 4.30 4.78
C MET A 121 -28.80 5.25 4.85
N ILE A 122 -29.02 6.53 5.17
CA ILE A 122 -27.93 7.51 5.34
C ILE A 122 -27.02 7.10 6.50
N ASN A 123 -27.58 6.70 7.64
CA ASN A 123 -26.81 6.25 8.80
C ASN A 123 -25.99 4.99 8.50
N ALA A 124 -26.60 4.01 7.83
CA ALA A 124 -25.91 2.80 7.39
C ALA A 124 -24.77 3.10 6.40
N THR A 125 -25.00 4.04 5.48
CA THR A 125 -23.99 4.48 4.51
C THR A 125 -22.82 5.15 5.23
N ASN A 126 -23.08 6.06 6.16
CA ASN A 126 -22.04 6.73 6.93
C ASN A 126 -21.23 5.73 7.78
N ALA A 127 -21.90 4.76 8.42
CA ALA A 127 -21.23 3.71 9.17
C ALA A 127 -20.32 2.84 8.27
N ALA A 128 -20.77 2.50 7.06
CA ALA A 128 -19.98 1.76 6.08
C ALA A 128 -18.75 2.57 5.61
N VAL A 129 -18.90 3.87 5.37
CA VAL A 129 -17.78 4.76 5.01
C VAL A 129 -16.75 4.81 6.13
N SER A 130 -17.16 5.05 7.38
CA SER A 130 -16.24 5.08 8.52
C SER A 130 -15.53 3.74 8.76
N ALA A 131 -16.23 2.62 8.53
CA ALA A 131 -15.63 1.29 8.60
C ALA A 131 -14.56 1.08 7.50
N ALA A 132 -14.83 1.54 6.27
CA ALA A 132 -13.87 1.46 5.16
C ALA A 132 -12.62 2.32 5.42
N GLU A 133 -12.78 3.55 5.93
CA GLU A 133 -11.66 4.42 6.31
C GLU A 133 -10.79 3.80 7.41
N SER A 134 -11.43 3.19 8.41
CA SER A 134 -10.74 2.47 9.48
C SER A 134 -9.95 1.27 8.95
N ALA A 135 -10.54 0.50 8.02
CA ALA A 135 -9.88 -0.64 7.38
C ALA A 135 -8.65 -0.19 6.56
N ASN A 136 -8.77 0.88 5.78
CA ASN A 136 -7.67 1.43 4.99
C ASN A 136 -6.51 1.93 5.87
N THR A 137 -6.84 2.55 7.01
CA THR A 137 -5.84 2.96 8.01
C THR A 137 -5.13 1.75 8.62
N ALA A 138 -5.88 0.70 8.97
CA ALA A 138 -5.31 -0.54 9.51
C ALA A 138 -4.38 -1.24 8.50
N ALA A 139 -4.77 -1.31 7.22
CA ALA A 139 -3.95 -1.85 6.15
C ALA A 139 -2.64 -1.07 5.98
N SER A 140 -2.71 0.26 5.91
CA SER A 140 -1.51 1.11 5.77
C SER A 140 -0.54 0.94 6.95
N ASN A 141 -1.06 0.79 8.16
CA ASN A 141 -0.26 0.50 9.35
C ASN A 141 0.39 -0.90 9.29
N ALA A 142 -0.31 -1.89 8.75
CA ALA A 142 0.22 -3.24 8.58
C ALA A 142 1.39 -3.26 7.58
N ASP A 143 1.25 -2.59 6.43
CA ASP A 143 2.30 -2.49 5.41
C ASP A 143 3.57 -1.81 5.94
N SER A 144 3.38 -0.74 6.73
CA SER A 144 4.49 -0.03 7.38
C SER A 144 5.25 -0.95 8.35
N LYS A 145 4.52 -1.73 9.16
CA LYS A 145 5.12 -2.71 10.09
C LYS A 145 5.81 -3.85 9.36
N ALA A 146 5.22 -4.35 8.28
CA ALA A 146 5.82 -5.40 7.46
C ALA A 146 7.16 -4.94 6.85
N SER A 147 7.20 -3.72 6.32
CA SER A 147 8.43 -3.12 5.77
C SER A 147 9.52 -2.96 6.83
N ALA A 148 9.15 -2.51 8.04
CA ALA A 148 10.08 -2.40 9.16
C ALA A 148 10.64 -3.77 9.58
N ALA A 149 9.79 -4.81 9.62
CA ALA A 149 10.21 -6.17 9.93
C ALA A 149 11.17 -6.73 8.86
N GLU A 150 10.91 -6.48 7.58
CA GLU A 150 11.79 -6.90 6.49
C GLU A 150 13.18 -6.23 6.60
N GLN A 151 13.21 -4.94 6.90
CA GLN A 151 14.47 -4.23 7.11
C GLN A 151 15.23 -4.76 8.33
N ALA A 152 14.54 -5.06 9.43
CA ALA A 152 15.14 -5.67 10.61
C ALA A 152 15.76 -7.05 10.29
N ALA A 153 15.07 -7.88 9.50
CA ALA A 153 15.58 -9.16 9.05
C ALA A 153 16.82 -9.03 8.16
N LYS A 154 16.83 -8.09 7.20
CA LYS A 154 18.01 -7.77 6.37
C LYS A 154 19.21 -7.36 7.23
N ASN A 155 18.98 -6.49 8.22
CA ASN A 155 20.03 -6.05 9.14
C ASN A 155 20.57 -7.20 10.00
N ALA A 156 19.70 -8.08 10.50
CA ALA A 156 20.11 -9.25 11.27
C ALA A 156 20.97 -10.20 10.43
N ASN A 157 20.58 -10.48 9.19
CA ASN A 157 21.33 -11.33 8.27
C ASN A 157 22.71 -10.74 7.95
N SER A 158 22.80 -9.44 7.68
CA SER A 158 24.10 -8.78 7.45
C SER A 158 25.02 -8.89 8.66
N LYS A 159 24.49 -8.71 9.88
CA LYS A 159 25.28 -8.86 11.12
C LYS A 159 25.73 -10.31 11.33
N ALA A 160 24.87 -11.29 11.05
CA ALA A 160 25.22 -12.71 11.14
C ALA A 160 26.36 -13.08 10.18
N SER A 161 26.30 -12.61 8.93
CA SER A 161 27.39 -12.80 7.96
C SER A 161 28.70 -12.16 8.42
N ALA A 162 28.65 -10.94 8.96
CA ALA A 162 29.83 -10.28 9.49
C ALA A 162 30.45 -11.04 10.67
N ALA A 163 29.62 -11.55 11.59
CA ALA A 163 30.08 -12.38 12.71
C ALA A 163 30.73 -13.68 12.22
N ASN A 164 30.15 -14.33 11.21
CA ASN A 164 30.71 -15.55 10.62
C ASN A 164 32.09 -15.30 9.98
N ASN A 165 32.24 -14.20 9.25
CA ASN A 165 33.52 -13.81 8.66
C ASN A 165 34.59 -13.51 9.73
N ALA A 166 34.20 -12.84 10.81
CA ALA A 166 35.09 -12.58 11.93
C ALA A 166 35.54 -13.88 12.61
N ALA A 167 34.63 -14.84 12.81
CA ALA A 167 34.95 -16.16 13.36
C ALA A 167 35.93 -16.95 12.47
N GLN A 168 35.71 -16.94 11.14
CA GLN A 168 36.62 -17.58 10.19
C GLN A 168 38.03 -16.96 10.23
N SER A 169 38.10 -15.62 10.32
CA SER A 169 39.37 -14.90 10.45
C SER A 169 40.09 -15.27 11.74
N ALA A 170 39.38 -15.34 12.87
CA ALA A 170 39.93 -15.76 14.15
C ALA A 170 40.46 -17.20 14.12
N ASN A 171 39.72 -18.13 13.50
CA ASN A 171 40.16 -19.52 13.32
C ASN A 171 41.43 -19.62 12.48
N SER A 172 41.55 -18.78 11.46
CA SER A 172 42.73 -18.74 10.59
C SER A 172 43.96 -18.20 11.33
N ALA A 173 43.77 -17.17 12.15
CA ALA A 173 44.81 -16.62 13.02
C ALA A 173 45.26 -17.63 14.09
N ALA A 174 44.31 -18.33 14.73
CA ALA A 174 44.61 -19.38 15.70
C ALA A 174 45.42 -20.53 15.09
N SER A 175 45.05 -20.98 13.89
CA SER A 175 45.79 -22.02 13.16
C SER A 175 47.22 -21.56 12.82
N SER A 176 47.37 -20.30 12.41
CA SER A 176 48.69 -19.72 12.12
C SER A 176 49.56 -19.63 13.37
N ALA A 177 48.97 -19.25 14.51
CA ALA A 177 49.67 -19.22 15.80
C ALA A 177 50.10 -20.63 16.23
N GLN A 178 49.25 -21.64 16.06
CA GLN A 178 49.59 -23.03 16.38
C GLN A 178 50.78 -23.51 15.54
N ASN A 179 50.80 -23.22 14.24
CA ASN A 179 51.93 -23.56 13.37
C ASN A 179 53.25 -22.92 13.85
N LEU A 180 53.21 -21.68 14.33
CA LEU A 180 54.38 -21.01 14.89
C LEU A 180 54.84 -21.67 16.19
N ILE A 181 53.92 -22.04 17.08
CA ILE A 181 54.23 -22.79 18.30
C ILE A 181 54.91 -24.12 17.96
N ASP A 182 54.38 -24.85 16.98
CA ASP A 182 54.97 -26.12 16.55
C ASP A 182 56.39 -25.92 15.98
N GLN A 183 56.63 -24.84 15.21
CA GLN A 183 57.97 -24.49 14.75
C GLN A 183 58.91 -24.15 15.91
N MET A 184 58.45 -23.39 16.91
CA MET A 184 59.24 -23.05 18.10
C MET A 184 59.61 -24.30 18.89
N ASN A 185 58.67 -25.21 19.11
CA ASN A 185 58.93 -26.47 19.80
C ASN A 185 59.99 -27.31 19.06
N ASN A 186 59.91 -27.39 17.72
CA ASN A 186 60.94 -28.07 16.92
C ASN A 186 62.34 -27.44 17.05
N ILE A 187 62.43 -26.13 17.26
CA ILE A 187 63.72 -25.45 17.51
C ILE A 187 64.22 -25.79 18.92
N LEU A 188 63.34 -25.71 19.92
CA LEU A 188 63.67 -26.04 21.31
C LEU A 188 64.12 -27.50 21.44
N ASP A 189 63.44 -28.46 20.81
CA ASP A 189 63.84 -29.87 20.84
C ASP A 189 65.23 -30.10 20.22
N LYS A 190 65.60 -29.31 19.21
CA LYS A 190 66.90 -29.43 18.54
C LYS A 190 68.06 -28.80 19.31
N TRP A 191 67.80 -27.72 20.05
CA TRP A 191 68.87 -26.85 20.56
C TRP A 191 68.73 -26.47 22.03
N GLY A 192 67.61 -26.78 22.68
CA GLY A 192 67.28 -26.35 24.03
C GLY A 192 68.25 -26.86 25.10
N ASP A 193 68.74 -28.09 24.93
CA ASP A 193 69.71 -28.74 25.83
C ASP A 193 71.10 -28.87 25.20
N ALA A 194 71.37 -28.18 24.10
CA ALA A 194 72.67 -28.26 23.44
C ALA A 194 73.75 -27.60 24.32
N ASP A 195 74.63 -28.42 24.90
CA ASP A 195 75.80 -27.94 25.63
C ASP A 195 76.96 -27.65 24.68
N PHE A 196 77.24 -26.37 24.46
CA PHE A 196 78.33 -25.90 23.60
C PHE A 196 79.66 -25.73 24.35
N SER A 197 79.74 -26.10 25.63
CA SER A 197 80.94 -25.90 26.45
C SER A 197 82.17 -26.60 25.88
N ALA A 198 82.00 -27.82 25.32
CA ALA A 198 83.09 -28.55 24.69
C ALA A 198 83.63 -27.86 23.42
N VAL A 199 82.73 -27.27 22.62
CA VAL A 199 83.11 -26.49 21.44
C VAL A 199 83.81 -25.21 21.87
N LEU A 200 83.30 -24.53 22.91
CA LEU A 200 83.92 -23.33 23.48
C LEU A 200 85.34 -23.60 23.97
N ASN A 201 85.54 -24.70 24.69
CA ASN A 201 86.85 -25.11 25.18
C ASN A 201 87.81 -25.38 24.02
N THR A 202 87.34 -26.06 22.96
CA THR A 202 88.15 -26.32 21.76
C THR A 202 88.57 -25.02 21.06
N ILE A 203 87.67 -24.03 20.97
CA ILE A 203 87.99 -22.70 20.42
C ILE A 203 89.07 -22.02 21.25
N SER A 204 88.94 -22.05 22.58
CA SER A 204 89.93 -21.46 23.49
C SER A 204 91.32 -22.10 23.30
N ASP A 205 91.39 -23.44 23.24
CA ASP A 205 92.65 -24.17 23.00
C ASP A 205 93.30 -23.80 21.65
N LEU A 206 92.49 -23.60 20.61
CA LEU A 206 92.98 -23.19 19.29
C LEU A 206 93.51 -21.76 19.30
N GLN A 207 92.89 -20.85 20.07
CA GLN A 207 93.37 -19.49 20.25
C GLN A 207 94.75 -19.49 20.93
N ASP A 208 94.92 -20.25 22.00
CA ASP A 208 96.20 -20.37 22.70
C ASP A 208 97.32 -20.93 21.81
N LYS A 209 97.00 -21.95 21.01
CA LYS A 209 97.94 -22.50 20.02
C LYS A 209 98.29 -21.51 18.92
N THR A 210 97.33 -20.70 18.48
CA THR A 210 97.55 -19.67 17.47
C THR A 210 98.49 -18.60 18.01
N SER A 211 98.26 -18.10 19.22
CA SER A 211 99.18 -17.15 19.88
C SER A 211 100.58 -17.72 20.05
N THR A 212 100.70 -18.99 20.46
CA THR A 212 102.01 -19.66 20.55
C THR A 212 102.73 -19.73 19.19
N LEU A 213 101.97 -19.95 18.10
CA LEU A 213 102.53 -19.99 16.75
C LEU A 213 102.95 -18.60 16.26
N GLU A 214 102.18 -17.56 16.59
CA GLU A 214 102.54 -16.17 16.33
C GLU A 214 103.87 -15.82 17.02
N ASP A 215 104.03 -16.15 18.31
CA ASP A 215 105.28 -15.93 19.05
C ASP A 215 106.49 -16.64 18.42
N LYS A 216 106.30 -17.90 18.02
CA LYS A 216 107.34 -18.67 17.30
C LYS A 216 107.68 -18.07 15.96
N THR A 217 106.69 -17.56 15.24
CA THR A 217 106.88 -16.89 13.94
C THR A 217 107.69 -15.62 14.12
N THR A 218 107.34 -14.78 15.09
CA THR A 218 108.13 -13.59 15.45
C THR A 218 109.56 -13.95 15.87
N THR A 219 109.73 -15.02 16.64
CA THR A 219 111.07 -15.52 17.03
C THR A 219 111.89 -15.94 15.81
N LEU A 220 111.28 -16.66 14.87
CA LEU A 220 111.92 -17.10 13.64
C LEU A 220 112.26 -15.92 12.71
N GLU A 221 111.39 -14.93 12.60
CA GLU A 221 111.63 -13.69 11.87
C GLU A 221 112.83 -12.93 12.47
N ASN A 222 112.90 -12.84 13.81
CA ASN A 222 114.03 -12.24 14.50
C ASN A 222 115.33 -13.02 14.25
N TRP A 223 115.29 -14.36 14.30
CA TRP A 223 116.46 -15.20 13.98
C TRP A 223 116.91 -15.01 12.54
N LYS A 224 115.99 -15.03 11.57
CA LYS A 224 116.28 -14.78 10.16
C LYS A 224 116.96 -13.42 9.97
N ASN A 225 116.43 -12.35 10.57
CA ASN A 225 117.03 -11.02 10.52
C ASN A 225 118.46 -11.00 11.12
N SER A 226 118.74 -11.82 12.14
CA SER A 226 120.08 -11.92 12.73
C SER A 226 121.09 -12.65 11.83
N VAL A 227 120.64 -13.67 11.09
CA VAL A 227 121.48 -14.42 10.13
C VAL A 227 121.74 -13.60 8.86
N ASP A 228 120.71 -12.97 8.30
CA ASP A 228 120.84 -12.09 7.12
C ASP A 228 121.67 -10.82 7.43
N GLY A 229 121.80 -10.45 8.71
CA GLY A 229 122.63 -9.35 9.21
C GLY A 229 124.13 -9.64 9.34
N GLY A 230 124.57 -10.90 9.14
CA GLY A 230 125.98 -11.28 8.98
C GLY A 230 126.81 -11.40 10.27
N ASN A 231 126.39 -12.23 11.23
CA ASN A 231 127.21 -12.57 12.40
C ASN A 231 127.40 -14.11 12.49
N ASP A 232 128.58 -14.59 12.08
CA ASP A 232 129.00 -15.99 12.07
C ASP A 232 129.26 -16.52 13.50
N ASP A 233 128.31 -17.28 14.05
CA ASP A 233 128.57 -18.39 14.96
C ASP A 233 127.28 -19.22 15.15
N VAL A 234 127.09 -20.25 14.34
CA VAL A 234 126.00 -21.24 14.53
C VAL A 234 126.63 -22.62 14.71
N MET A 235 126.77 -23.04 15.96
CA MET A 235 127.05 -24.44 16.32
C MET A 235 125.75 -25.23 16.20
N ILE A 236 125.66 -26.11 15.20
CA ILE A 236 124.62 -27.13 15.08
C ILE A 236 125.14 -28.39 15.76
N GLU A 237 124.58 -28.76 16.91
CA GLU A 237 124.73 -30.12 17.45
C GLU A 237 123.61 -31.01 16.91
N VAL A 238 124.01 -32.21 16.49
CA VAL A 238 123.20 -33.29 15.89
C VAL A 238 122.47 -34.10 16.95
#